data_AF-A0AAV2JWT0-F1
#
_entry.id   AF-A0AAV2JWT0-F1
#
_cell.length_a   1.000
_cell.length_b   1.000
_cell.length_c   1.000
_cell.angle_alpha   90.00
_cell.angle_beta   90.00
_cell.angle_gamma   90.00
#
_symmetry.space_group_name_H-M   'P 1'
#
loop_
_entity.id
_entity.type
_entity.pdbx_description
1 polymer ?
#
loop_
_entity_poly.entity_id
_entity_poly.type
_entity_poly.pdbx_seq_one_letter_code
_entity_poly.pdbx_strand_id
1 'polypeptide(L)'
;MAEDLKYRLESIIGSDGATFSEDFAVAGKAEFICVEDAINNSAFTLLLLTTNFNKFLELKTNSALINSIDNPPKYNTVIPLLPQSKAMPREDIPMVIKTLVPLVENRNFERKIQQAMSRVKIKRQKNEWMKEKNMKSLKKKQEELKISNQQQLKENQELRSVHVLEQEQRMLLNQKMYFVPDQRVEPDGRRGWQQHPNINIENAQYIIIGDHSQMAVDLSKESRDKDGK
;
A
#
# COMPACT_ATOMS: atom_id res chain seq x y z
N MET A 1 11.89 -9.19 -35.44
CA MET A 1 11.57 -7.80 -35.89
C MET A 1 11.76 -6.79 -34.78
N ALA A 2 10.98 -6.85 -33.69
CA ALA A 2 11.16 -5.93 -32.58
C ALA A 2 12.46 -6.19 -31.79
N GLU A 3 12.86 -7.46 -31.65
CA GLU A 3 14.15 -7.83 -31.05
C GLU A 3 15.34 -7.34 -31.91
N ASP A 4 15.30 -7.51 -33.23
CA ASP A 4 16.31 -6.96 -34.15
C ASP A 4 16.42 -5.43 -34.02
N LEU A 5 15.26 -4.76 -33.90
CA LEU A 5 15.21 -3.32 -33.70
C LEU A 5 15.85 -2.93 -32.37
N LYS A 6 15.60 -3.69 -31.29
CA LYS A 6 16.24 -3.50 -29.99
C LYS A 6 17.76 -3.53 -30.12
N TYR A 7 18.33 -4.61 -30.66
CA TYR A 7 19.78 -4.74 -30.80
C TYR A 7 20.39 -3.62 -31.66
N ARG A 8 19.70 -3.22 -32.74
CA ARG A 8 20.14 -2.09 -33.57
C ARG A 8 20.10 -0.76 -32.81
N LEU A 9 19.07 -0.51 -32.01
CA LEU A 9 18.96 0.70 -31.20
C LEU A 9 20.06 0.76 -30.15
N GLU A 10 20.28 -0.33 -29.42
CA GLU A 10 21.34 -0.42 -28.40
C GLU A 10 22.72 -0.23 -29.02
N SER A 11 22.96 -0.77 -30.22
CA SER A 11 24.18 -0.53 -30.99
C SER A 11 24.37 0.93 -31.41
N ILE A 12 23.34 1.57 -31.98
CA ILE A 12 23.39 2.96 -32.45
C ILE A 12 23.59 3.95 -31.28
N ILE A 13 22.88 3.71 -30.17
CA ILE A 13 22.96 4.55 -28.98
C ILE A 13 24.24 4.22 -28.18
N GLY A 14 24.72 2.99 -28.29
CA GLY A 14 25.82 2.40 -27.53
C GLY A 14 25.55 2.41 -26.02
N SER A 15 24.33 2.03 -25.65
CA SER A 15 23.93 1.78 -24.26
C SER A 15 22.88 0.68 -24.22
N ASP A 16 23.05 -0.27 -23.32
CA ASP A 16 22.05 -1.30 -23.03
C ASP A 16 20.89 -0.71 -22.22
N GLY A 17 19.71 -1.31 -22.36
CA GLY A 17 18.53 -0.96 -21.56
C GLY A 17 17.26 -0.73 -22.37
N ALA A 18 17.22 -1.15 -23.63
CA ALA A 18 15.98 -1.17 -24.39
C ALA A 18 15.16 -2.41 -23.98
N THR A 19 13.94 -2.17 -23.48
CA THR A 19 12.97 -3.23 -23.20
C THR A 19 11.90 -3.21 -24.29
N PHE A 20 11.48 -4.41 -24.69
CA PHE A 20 10.36 -4.62 -25.60
C PHE A 20 9.27 -5.43 -24.89
N SER A 21 8.00 -5.09 -25.15
CA SER A 21 6.85 -5.84 -24.63
C SER A 21 5.73 -5.80 -25.66
N GLU A 22 5.23 -6.97 -26.08
CA GLU A 22 4.00 -7.11 -26.89
C GLU A 22 2.77 -7.30 -25.99
N ASP A 23 2.97 -7.88 -24.81
CA ASP A 23 1.91 -8.40 -23.94
C ASP A 23 1.59 -7.48 -22.77
N PHE A 24 1.35 -6.19 -23.04
CA PHE A 24 0.86 -5.21 -22.04
C PHE A 24 -0.52 -5.58 -21.44
N ALA A 25 -1.14 -6.69 -21.84
CA ALA A 25 -2.45 -7.14 -21.37
C ALA A 25 -2.38 -8.37 -20.45
N VAL A 26 -1.20 -8.99 -20.26
CA VAL A 26 -1.06 -10.20 -19.44
C VAL A 26 -0.49 -9.86 -18.07
N ALA A 27 -1.34 -9.96 -17.04
CA ALA A 27 -0.92 -9.78 -15.65
C ALA A 27 0.24 -10.74 -15.31
N GLY A 28 1.33 -10.19 -14.78
CA GLY A 28 2.47 -10.97 -14.28
C GLY A 28 3.51 -11.41 -15.33
N LYS A 29 3.35 -11.08 -16.63
CA LYS A 29 4.34 -11.45 -17.67
C LYS A 29 5.17 -10.30 -18.23
N ALA A 30 4.75 -9.06 -18.03
CA ALA A 30 5.42 -7.89 -18.61
C ALA A 30 6.16 -7.06 -17.56
N GLU A 31 7.33 -6.51 -17.92
CA GLU A 31 8.04 -5.49 -17.13
C GLU A 31 7.18 -4.21 -16.99
N PHE A 32 6.28 -3.97 -17.95
CA PHE A 32 5.30 -2.89 -17.93
C PHE A 32 3.88 -3.46 -18.00
N ILE A 33 3.03 -3.10 -17.03
CA ILE A 33 1.65 -3.60 -16.92
C ILE A 33 0.75 -2.96 -17.98
N CYS A 34 1.12 -1.79 -18.51
CA CYS A 34 0.39 -1.09 -19.56
C CYS A 34 1.28 -0.09 -20.33
N VAL A 35 0.76 0.48 -21.43
CA VAL A 35 1.45 1.53 -22.22
C VAL A 35 1.80 2.75 -21.35
N GLU A 36 0.91 3.13 -20.44
CA GLU A 36 1.16 4.23 -19.51
C GLU A 36 2.36 3.95 -18.60
N ASP A 37 2.48 2.73 -18.08
CA ASP A 37 3.64 2.33 -17.27
C ASP A 37 4.94 2.34 -18.07
N ALA A 38 4.90 1.92 -19.34
CA ALA A 38 6.07 1.97 -20.23
C ALA A 38 6.53 3.41 -20.45
N ILE A 39 5.59 4.34 -20.68
CA ILE A 39 5.89 5.77 -20.85
C ILE A 39 6.42 6.37 -19.54
N ASN A 40 5.79 6.05 -18.42
CA ASN A 40 6.16 6.61 -17.11
C ASN A 40 7.52 6.11 -16.63
N ASN A 41 7.88 4.85 -16.92
CA ASN A 41 9.09 4.21 -16.42
C ASN A 41 10.25 4.17 -17.43
N SER A 42 10.07 4.71 -18.63
CA SER A 42 11.15 4.80 -19.63
C SER A 42 11.65 6.23 -19.79
N ALA A 43 12.91 6.36 -20.22
CA ALA A 43 13.46 7.63 -20.67
C ALA A 43 12.86 8.03 -22.03
N PHE A 44 12.76 7.08 -22.95
CA PHE A 44 12.09 7.23 -24.23
C PHE A 44 11.22 6.01 -24.48
N THR A 45 10.10 6.20 -25.18
CA THR A 45 9.19 5.13 -25.57
C THR A 45 9.01 5.17 -27.07
N LEU A 46 9.43 4.11 -27.75
CA LEU A 46 9.21 3.96 -29.19
C LEU A 46 7.91 3.21 -29.43
N LEU A 47 6.94 3.86 -30.07
CA LEU A 47 5.69 3.21 -30.46
C LEU A 47 5.85 2.57 -31.83
N LEU A 48 5.99 1.25 -31.88
CA LEU A 48 6.15 0.54 -33.15
C LEU A 48 4.81 0.46 -33.91
N LEU A 49 4.66 1.30 -34.93
CA LEU A 49 3.46 1.42 -35.75
C LEU A 49 3.50 0.42 -36.91
N THR A 50 3.09 -0.81 -36.64
CA THR A 50 2.91 -1.85 -37.67
C THR A 50 1.45 -2.02 -38.05
N THR A 51 1.18 -2.71 -39.16
CA THR A 51 -0.18 -3.16 -39.53
C THR A 51 -0.86 -4.02 -38.47
N ASN A 52 -0.10 -4.60 -37.53
CA ASN A 52 -0.61 -5.43 -36.45
C ASN A 52 -0.90 -4.63 -35.17
N PHE A 53 -0.75 -3.30 -35.20
CA PHE A 53 -1.01 -2.46 -34.05
C PHE A 53 -2.51 -2.54 -33.66
N ASN A 54 -2.77 -2.92 -32.42
CA ASN A 54 -4.11 -3.23 -31.96
C ASN A 54 -4.94 -1.95 -31.73
N LYS A 55 -6.12 -1.84 -32.37
CA LYS A 55 -7.08 -0.73 -32.18
C LYS A 55 -7.61 -0.60 -30.75
N PHE A 56 -7.62 -1.67 -29.95
CA PHE A 56 -7.94 -1.58 -28.52
C PHE A 56 -6.81 -0.92 -27.71
N LEU A 57 -5.56 -1.09 -28.17
CA LEU A 57 -4.41 -0.42 -27.58
C LEU A 57 -4.47 1.08 -27.88
N GLU A 58 -5.03 1.50 -29.01
CA GLU A 58 -5.24 2.91 -29.40
C GLU A 58 -5.93 3.73 -28.31
N LEU A 59 -7.05 3.25 -27.75
CA LEU A 59 -7.81 4.00 -26.74
C LEU A 59 -7.01 4.20 -25.44
N LYS A 60 -6.32 3.15 -24.97
CA LYS A 60 -5.44 3.22 -23.78
C LYS A 60 -4.21 4.08 -24.05
N THR A 61 -3.68 4.00 -25.26
CA THR A 61 -2.52 4.78 -25.71
C THR A 61 -2.89 6.26 -25.77
N ASN A 62 -4.08 6.64 -26.23
CA ASN A 62 -4.51 8.04 -26.31
C ASN A 62 -4.48 8.76 -24.95
N SER A 63 -5.01 8.14 -23.88
CA SER A 63 -4.95 8.73 -22.53
C SER A 63 -3.52 8.90 -22.04
N ALA A 64 -2.69 7.87 -22.19
CA ALA A 64 -1.29 7.91 -21.78
C ALA A 64 -0.47 8.93 -22.62
N LEU A 65 -0.79 9.07 -23.90
CA LEU A 65 -0.15 10.03 -24.80
C LEU A 65 -0.51 11.46 -24.47
N ILE A 66 -1.79 11.75 -24.24
CA ILE A 66 -2.24 13.08 -23.83
C ILE A 66 -1.50 13.50 -22.55
N ASN A 67 -1.45 12.62 -21.54
CA ASN A 67 -0.69 12.87 -20.33
C ASN A 67 0.82 13.09 -20.60
N SER A 68 1.42 12.33 -21.52
CA SER A 68 2.84 12.51 -21.88
C SER A 68 3.11 13.83 -22.61
N ILE A 69 2.15 14.32 -23.39
CA ILE A 69 2.21 15.59 -24.12
C ILE A 69 2.08 16.76 -23.14
N ASP A 70 1.18 16.65 -22.16
CA ASP A 70 0.89 17.71 -21.19
C ASP A 70 1.92 17.78 -20.05
N ASN A 71 2.72 16.72 -19.85
CA ASN A 71 3.71 16.64 -18.78
C ASN A 71 5.11 17.11 -19.25
N PRO A 72 5.62 18.28 -18.81
CA PRO A 72 6.86 18.87 -19.35
C PRO A 72 8.11 17.96 -19.31
N PRO A 73 8.38 17.18 -18.24
CA PRO A 73 9.49 16.23 -18.21
C PRO A 73 9.30 15.05 -19.16
N LYS A 74 8.09 14.77 -19.67
CA LYS A 74 7.82 13.67 -20.62
C LYS A 74 7.55 14.17 -22.04
N TYR A 75 7.66 15.47 -22.25
CA TYR A 75 7.48 16.08 -23.56
C TYR A 75 8.50 15.52 -24.56
N ASN A 76 8.02 15.09 -25.74
CA ASN A 76 8.81 14.47 -26.81
C ASN A 76 9.60 13.20 -26.41
N THR A 77 9.22 12.50 -25.33
CA THR A 77 9.84 11.21 -24.99
C THR A 77 9.16 10.03 -25.69
N VAL A 78 7.91 10.21 -26.14
CA VAL A 78 7.18 9.20 -26.91
C VAL A 78 7.37 9.47 -28.40
N ILE A 79 7.98 8.52 -29.10
CA ILE A 79 8.36 8.67 -30.51
C ILE A 79 7.67 7.56 -31.30
N PRO A 80 6.76 7.90 -32.22
CA PRO A 80 6.21 6.91 -33.15
C PRO A 80 7.31 6.38 -34.06
N LEU A 81 7.40 5.07 -34.26
CA LEU A 81 8.37 4.43 -35.11
C LEU A 81 7.67 3.65 -36.22
N LEU A 82 7.92 4.05 -37.45
CA LEU A 82 7.41 3.38 -38.65
C LEU A 82 8.51 2.48 -39.21
N PRO A 83 8.39 1.15 -39.06
CA PRO A 83 9.40 0.24 -39.58
C PRO A 83 9.37 0.15 -41.10
N GLN A 84 10.43 -0.38 -41.71
CA GLN A 84 10.52 -0.53 -43.15
C GLN A 84 9.55 -1.60 -43.69
N SER A 85 9.31 -2.65 -42.90
CA SER A 85 8.40 -3.75 -43.23
C SER A 85 7.13 -3.65 -42.40
N LYS A 86 5.97 -3.97 -43.01
CA LYS A 86 4.64 -3.94 -42.35
C LYS A 86 4.31 -2.61 -41.67
N ALA A 87 4.75 -1.48 -42.24
CA ALA A 87 4.41 -0.16 -41.73
C ALA A 87 2.90 0.08 -41.77
N MET A 88 2.35 0.71 -40.73
CA MET A 88 0.97 1.15 -40.72
C MET A 88 0.73 2.23 -41.81
N PRO A 89 -0.36 2.16 -42.59
CA PRO A 89 -0.76 3.24 -43.50
C PRO A 89 -1.02 4.54 -42.75
N ARG A 90 -0.74 5.69 -43.38
CA ARG A 90 -0.93 6.99 -42.71
C ARG A 90 -2.38 7.26 -42.37
N GLU A 91 -3.32 6.76 -43.16
CA GLU A 91 -4.76 6.88 -42.88
C GLU A 91 -5.10 6.26 -41.52
N ASP A 92 -4.55 5.08 -41.24
CA ASP A 92 -4.81 4.26 -40.05
C ASP A 92 -4.13 4.79 -38.78
N ILE A 93 -3.17 5.71 -38.89
CA ILE A 93 -2.50 6.27 -37.71
C ILE A 93 -3.48 7.13 -36.91
N PRO A 94 -3.64 6.88 -35.60
CA PRO A 94 -4.52 7.67 -34.72
C PRO A 94 -4.14 9.16 -34.73
N MET A 95 -5.14 10.04 -34.63
CA MET A 95 -4.92 11.49 -34.73
C MET A 95 -3.97 12.03 -33.65
N VAL A 96 -4.03 11.49 -32.43
CA VAL A 96 -3.12 11.86 -31.33
C VAL A 96 -1.67 11.46 -31.63
N ILE A 97 -1.46 10.35 -32.35
CA ILE A 97 -0.11 9.90 -32.74
C ILE A 97 0.39 10.73 -33.94
N LYS A 98 -0.49 11.18 -34.83
CA LYS A 98 -0.15 12.05 -35.97
C LYS A 98 0.43 13.41 -35.55
N THR A 99 0.16 13.89 -34.33
CA THR A 99 0.74 15.14 -33.82
C THR A 99 2.20 14.98 -33.40
N LEU A 100 2.66 13.75 -33.18
CA LEU A 100 4.04 13.44 -32.79
C LEU A 100 4.93 13.31 -34.03
N VAL A 101 6.23 13.59 -33.86
CA VAL A 101 7.21 13.45 -34.96
C VAL A 101 7.60 11.98 -35.13
N PRO A 102 7.21 11.31 -36.24
CA PRO A 102 7.50 9.90 -36.40
C PRO A 102 8.94 9.68 -36.89
N LEU A 103 9.54 8.62 -36.38
CA LEU A 103 10.81 8.11 -36.81
C LEU A 103 10.61 6.98 -37.83
N VAL A 104 10.88 7.31 -39.09
CA VAL A 104 10.72 6.37 -40.20
C VAL A 104 12.02 5.62 -40.45
N GLU A 105 11.95 4.30 -40.47
CA GLU A 105 13.05 3.41 -40.81
C GLU A 105 13.38 3.51 -42.30
N ASN A 106 14.45 4.25 -42.59
CA ASN A 106 14.99 4.45 -43.94
C ASN A 106 16.52 4.58 -43.86
N ARG A 107 17.19 4.91 -44.98
CA ARG A 107 18.66 5.02 -45.03
C ARG A 107 19.26 5.99 -43.99
N ASN A 108 18.48 6.95 -43.51
CA ASN A 108 18.90 7.94 -42.51
C ASN A 108 18.44 7.59 -41.09
N PHE A 109 17.95 6.37 -40.85
CA PHE A 109 17.37 5.94 -39.58
C PHE A 109 18.32 6.16 -38.41
N GLU A 110 19.57 5.73 -38.54
CA GLU A 110 20.59 5.88 -37.50
C GLU A 110 20.82 7.35 -37.10
N ARG A 111 20.99 8.22 -38.09
CA ARG A 111 21.15 9.67 -37.84
C ARG A 111 19.92 10.25 -37.13
N LYS A 112 18.71 9.83 -37.51
CA LYS A 112 17.46 10.27 -36.87
C LYS A 112 17.37 9.78 -35.43
N ILE A 113 17.77 8.53 -35.15
CA ILE A 113 17.82 7.97 -33.79
C ILE A 113 18.79 8.78 -32.93
N GLN A 114 20.00 9.06 -33.41
CA GLN A 114 20.98 9.84 -32.68
C GLN A 114 20.51 11.28 -32.41
N GLN A 115 19.77 11.89 -33.34
CA GLN A 115 19.19 13.22 -33.16
C GLN A 115 18.03 13.21 -32.14
N ALA A 116 17.15 12.21 -32.21
CA ALA A 116 16.00 12.10 -31.32
C ALA A 116 16.42 11.72 -29.89
N MET A 117 17.27 10.70 -29.76
CA MET A 117 17.67 10.04 -28.51
C MET A 117 19.19 10.06 -28.32
N SER A 118 19.81 11.24 -28.40
CA SER A 118 21.24 11.36 -28.12
C SER A 118 21.55 10.94 -26.67
N ARG A 119 22.76 10.44 -26.42
CA ARG A 119 23.20 10.05 -25.06
C ARG A 119 22.99 11.17 -24.02
N VAL A 120 23.20 12.43 -24.43
CA VAL A 120 22.98 13.60 -23.59
C VAL A 120 21.50 13.74 -23.20
N LYS A 121 20.59 13.58 -24.17
CA LYS A 121 19.15 13.61 -23.93
C LYS A 121 18.70 12.44 -23.05
N ILE A 122 19.17 11.22 -23.32
CA ILE A 122 18.88 10.03 -22.50
C ILE A 122 19.34 10.23 -21.06
N LYS A 123 20.55 10.74 -20.85
CA LYS A 123 21.08 10.98 -19.50
C LYS A 123 20.30 12.06 -18.77
N ARG A 124 19.96 13.16 -19.44
CA ARG A 124 19.11 14.23 -18.87
C ARG A 124 17.76 13.68 -18.43
N GLN A 125 17.11 12.94 -19.32
CA GLN A 125 15.80 12.35 -19.09
C GLN A 125 15.81 11.34 -17.95
N LYS A 126 16.85 10.49 -17.86
CA LYS A 126 17.05 9.57 -16.75
C LYS A 126 17.20 10.30 -15.42
N ASN A 127 17.95 11.41 -15.40
CA ASN A 127 18.11 12.21 -14.18
C ASN A 127 16.80 12.88 -13.74
N GLU A 128 16.02 13.41 -14.68
CA GLU A 128 14.69 13.98 -14.39
C GLU A 128 13.74 12.92 -13.85
N TRP A 129 13.67 11.76 -14.50
CA TRP A 129 12.88 10.62 -14.03
C TRP A 129 13.27 10.15 -12.62
N MET A 130 14.58 10.05 -12.33
CA MET A 130 15.05 9.68 -10.99
C MET A 130 14.63 10.71 -9.93
N LYS A 131 14.67 12.01 -10.25
CA LYS A 131 14.20 13.06 -9.34
C LYS A 131 12.70 12.95 -9.06
N GLU A 132 11.90 12.74 -10.11
CA GLU A 132 10.45 12.58 -9.99
C GLU A 132 10.10 11.34 -9.15
N LYS A 133 10.76 10.21 -9.41
CA LYS A 133 10.57 8.96 -8.66
C LYS A 133 10.90 9.14 -7.18
N ASN A 134 12.01 9.80 -6.87
CA ASN A 134 12.40 10.11 -5.50
C ASN A 134 11.37 11.02 -4.82
N MET A 135 10.90 12.07 -5.51
CA MET A 135 9.89 12.98 -4.96
C MET A 135 8.55 12.28 -4.71
N LYS A 136 8.12 11.40 -5.62
CA LYS A 136 6.89 10.60 -5.46
C LYS A 136 7.01 9.63 -4.27
N SER A 137 8.16 8.99 -4.10
CA SER A 137 8.44 8.12 -2.96
C SER A 137 8.41 8.90 -1.63
N LEU A 138 9.06 10.06 -1.59
CA LEU A 138 9.05 10.94 -0.40
C LEU A 138 7.64 11.40 -0.04
N LYS A 139 6.84 11.83 -1.03
CA LYS A 139 5.44 12.22 -0.80
C LYS A 139 4.59 11.06 -0.27
N LYS A 140 4.75 9.87 -0.84
CA LYS A 140 4.03 8.67 -0.37
C LYS A 140 4.38 8.35 1.08
N LYS A 141 5.68 8.34 1.41
CA LYS A 141 6.16 8.12 2.77
C LYS A 141 5.66 9.19 3.74
N GLN A 142 5.61 10.45 3.31
CA GLN A 142 5.08 11.55 4.11
C GLN A 142 3.59 11.36 4.41
N GLU A 143 2.81 10.89 3.44
CA GLU A 143 1.38 10.64 3.61
C GLU A 143 1.12 9.45 4.54
N GLU A 144 1.86 8.36 4.38
CA GLU A 144 1.82 7.20 5.29
C GLU A 144 2.14 7.61 6.73
N LEU A 145 3.16 8.46 6.93
CA LEU A 145 3.50 8.98 8.25
C LEU A 145 2.40 9.87 8.84
N LYS A 146 1.73 10.69 8.02
CA LYS A 146 0.60 11.52 8.49
C LYS A 146 -0.56 10.65 8.97
N ILE A 147 -0.91 9.63 8.18
CA ILE A 147 -1.99 8.68 8.53
C ILE A 147 -1.64 7.96 9.84
N SER A 148 -0.42 7.45 9.95
CA SER A 148 0.06 6.76 11.16
C SER A 148 0.03 7.69 12.39
N ASN A 149 0.51 8.93 12.27
CA ASN A 149 0.47 9.91 13.35
C ASN A 149 -0.96 10.27 13.76
N GLN A 150 -1.89 10.42 12.81
CA GLN A 150 -3.29 10.68 13.11
C GLN A 150 -3.93 9.50 13.85
N GLN A 151 -3.59 8.27 13.45
CA GLN A 151 -4.07 7.07 14.13
C GLN A 151 -3.55 6.99 15.56
N GLN A 152 -2.23 7.17 15.76
CA GLN A 152 -1.63 7.19 17.10
C GLN A 152 -2.24 8.29 17.98
N LEU A 153 -2.58 9.45 17.42
CA LEU A 153 -3.23 10.51 18.18
C LEU A 153 -4.61 10.09 18.71
N LYS A 154 -5.40 9.37 17.89
CA LYS A 154 -6.70 8.83 18.31
C LYS A 154 -6.55 7.78 19.39
N GLU A 155 -5.64 6.82 19.22
CA GLU A 155 -5.35 5.79 20.22
C GLU A 155 -4.92 6.41 21.56
N ASN A 156 -4.07 7.44 21.53
CA ASN A 156 -3.67 8.17 22.73
C ASN A 156 -4.84 8.93 23.40
N GLN A 157 -5.78 9.47 22.63
CA GLN A 157 -6.98 10.13 23.17
C GLN A 157 -7.92 9.11 23.82
N GLU A 158 -8.11 7.96 23.21
CA GLU A 158 -8.91 6.87 23.74
C GLU A 158 -8.31 6.32 25.04
N LEU A 159 -7.00 6.07 25.07
CA LEU A 159 -6.29 5.63 26.29
C LEU A 159 -6.46 6.63 27.44
N ARG A 160 -6.36 7.93 27.17
CA ARG A 160 -6.61 8.97 28.19
C ARG A 160 -8.06 8.92 28.70
N SER A 161 -9.02 8.71 27.80
CA SER A 161 -10.44 8.64 28.15
C SER A 161 -10.75 7.41 29.01
N VAL A 162 -10.21 6.25 28.65
CA VAL A 162 -10.31 5.01 29.44
C VAL A 162 -9.72 5.21 30.83
N HIS A 163 -8.52 5.79 30.92
CA HIS A 163 -7.88 6.04 32.20
C HIS A 163 -8.70 6.97 33.12
N VAL A 164 -9.35 8.00 32.57
CA VAL A 164 -10.26 8.87 33.35
C VAL A 164 -11.46 8.07 33.87
N LEU A 165 -12.11 7.27 33.02
CA LEU A 165 -13.25 6.45 33.43
C LEU A 165 -12.88 5.42 34.50
N GLU A 166 -11.70 4.81 34.41
CA GLU A 166 -11.19 3.89 35.44
C GLU A 166 -10.97 4.60 36.79
N GLN A 167 -10.44 5.83 36.76
CA GLN A 167 -10.28 6.63 37.97
C GLN A 167 -11.63 7.00 38.60
N GLU A 168 -12.61 7.41 37.79
CA GLU A 168 -13.98 7.68 38.25
C GLU A 168 -14.63 6.44 38.85
N GLN A 169 -14.52 5.29 38.19
CA GLN A 169 -15.04 4.02 38.71
C GLN A 169 -14.42 3.67 40.06
N ARG A 170 -13.10 3.84 40.22
CA ARG A 170 -12.40 3.64 41.50
C ARG A 170 -12.89 4.60 42.58
N MET A 171 -13.11 5.87 42.26
CA MET A 171 -13.65 6.84 43.22
C MET A 171 -15.06 6.46 43.69
N LEU A 172 -15.93 6.03 42.78
CA LEU A 172 -17.28 5.57 43.11
C LEU A 172 -17.26 4.30 43.98
N LEU A 173 -16.37 3.35 43.70
CA LEU A 173 -16.20 2.16 44.52
C LEU A 173 -15.74 2.52 45.94
N ASN A 174 -14.74 3.41 46.06
CA ASN A 174 -14.27 3.89 47.35
C ASN A 174 -15.38 4.62 48.11
N GLN A 175 -16.15 5.50 47.46
CA GLN A 175 -17.28 6.17 48.10
C GLN A 175 -18.33 5.18 48.61
N LYS A 176 -18.66 4.14 47.84
CA LYS A 176 -19.57 3.07 48.29
C LYS A 176 -19.03 2.29 49.50
N MET A 177 -17.71 2.09 49.58
CA MET A 177 -17.07 1.47 50.75
C MET A 177 -17.17 2.32 52.02
N TYR A 178 -17.20 3.65 51.91
CA TYR A 178 -17.42 4.56 53.06
C TYR A 178 -18.90 4.73 53.43
N PHE A 179 -19.82 4.13 52.67
CA PHE A 179 -21.27 4.11 52.93
C PHE A 179 -21.77 2.73 53.38
N VAL A 180 -20.95 1.95 54.09
CA VAL A 180 -21.49 0.83 54.89
C VAL A 180 -22.23 1.45 56.09
N PRO A 181 -23.54 1.23 56.26
CA PRO A 181 -24.25 1.72 57.44
C PRO A 181 -23.62 1.08 58.66
N ASP A 182 -23.23 1.93 59.62
CA ASP A 182 -22.77 1.55 60.95
C ASP A 182 -23.79 0.54 61.54
N GLN A 183 -23.40 -0.74 61.56
CA GLN A 183 -24.23 -1.79 62.11
C GLN A 183 -24.26 -1.58 63.61
N ARG A 184 -25.46 -1.21 64.08
CA ARG A 184 -25.83 -1.05 65.48
C ARG A 184 -25.15 -2.09 66.36
N VAL A 185 -24.46 -1.59 67.38
CA VAL A 185 -23.90 -2.36 68.48
C VAL A 185 -25.05 -3.01 69.26
N GLU A 186 -25.22 -4.32 69.13
CA GLU A 186 -26.00 -5.15 70.05
C GLU A 186 -25.22 -5.31 71.38
N PRO A 187 -25.90 -5.32 72.53
CA PRO A 187 -25.29 -5.11 73.84
C PRO A 187 -24.75 -6.40 74.47
N ASP A 188 -24.08 -7.27 73.70
CA ASP A 188 -23.41 -8.44 74.27
C ASP A 188 -22.05 -8.68 73.60
N GLY A 189 -20.99 -8.51 74.40
CA GLY A 189 -19.61 -8.27 73.99
C GLY A 189 -18.86 -9.47 73.39
N ARG A 190 -19.40 -10.10 72.35
CA ARG A 190 -18.65 -11.04 71.51
C ARG A 190 -18.27 -10.37 70.19
N ARG A 191 -16.98 -10.12 69.99
CA ARG A 191 -16.45 -9.68 68.68
C ARG A 191 -16.68 -10.77 67.65
N GLY A 192 -17.81 -10.70 66.95
CA GLY A 192 -17.99 -11.39 65.69
C GLY A 192 -17.09 -10.69 64.67
N TRP A 193 -16.00 -11.33 64.28
CA TRP A 193 -15.31 -10.98 63.04
C TRP A 193 -16.36 -11.06 61.93
N GLN A 194 -16.65 -9.93 61.27
CA GLN A 194 -17.56 -9.89 60.14
C GLN A 194 -17.07 -10.92 59.12
N GLN A 195 -17.85 -11.98 58.92
CA GLN A 195 -17.58 -12.94 57.87
C GLN A 195 -17.67 -12.19 56.54
N HIS A 196 -16.56 -12.17 55.80
CA HIS A 196 -16.57 -11.73 54.41
C HIS A 196 -17.65 -12.55 53.67
N PRO A 197 -18.43 -11.94 52.76
CA PRO A 197 -19.45 -12.67 52.02
C PRO A 197 -18.77 -13.82 51.26
N ASN A 198 -19.07 -15.06 51.66
CA ASN A 198 -18.64 -16.24 50.93
C ASN A 198 -19.33 -16.22 49.56
N ILE A 199 -18.54 -16.01 48.51
CA ILE A 199 -19.04 -16.08 47.14
C ILE A 199 -19.13 -17.56 46.78
N ASN A 200 -20.35 -18.09 46.67
CA ASN A 200 -20.58 -19.44 46.16
C ASN A 200 -20.66 -19.38 44.62
N ILE A 201 -19.73 -20.05 43.94
CA ILE A 201 -19.65 -20.11 42.47
C ILE A 201 -19.95 -21.53 42.04
N GLU A 202 -21.11 -21.75 41.43
CA GLU A 202 -21.50 -23.04 40.86
C GLU A 202 -21.56 -22.94 39.33
N ASN A 203 -21.11 -23.99 38.63
CA ASN A 203 -21.13 -24.12 37.16
C ASN A 203 -20.30 -23.11 36.34
N ALA A 204 -19.25 -22.51 36.90
CA ALA A 204 -18.32 -21.68 36.12
C ALA A 204 -17.37 -22.54 35.27
N GLN A 205 -17.19 -22.19 33.99
CA GLN A 205 -16.18 -22.84 33.12
C GLN A 205 -14.75 -22.37 33.41
N TYR A 206 -14.57 -21.13 33.88
CA TYR A 206 -13.26 -20.56 34.18
C TYR A 206 -13.38 -19.50 35.28
N ILE A 207 -12.41 -19.50 36.20
CA ILE A 207 -12.27 -18.51 37.27
C ILE A 207 -10.90 -17.85 37.08
N ILE A 208 -10.88 -16.52 36.92
CA ILE A 208 -9.64 -15.74 36.80
C ILE A 208 -9.45 -14.94 38.08
N ILE A 209 -8.33 -15.19 38.76
CA ILE A 209 -7.96 -14.54 40.01
C ILE A 209 -6.79 -13.59 39.71
N GLY A 210 -6.97 -12.30 39.98
CA GLY A 210 -5.93 -11.29 39.78
C GLY A 210 -4.79 -11.38 40.81
N ASP A 211 -3.66 -10.79 40.48
CA ASP A 211 -2.34 -11.00 41.08
C ASP A 211 -2.23 -10.67 42.59
N HIS A 212 -3.22 -9.95 43.14
CA HIS A 212 -3.22 -9.48 44.53
C HIS A 212 -4.31 -10.15 45.38
N SER A 213 -5.00 -11.17 44.86
CA SER A 213 -6.06 -11.87 45.59
C SER A 213 -5.52 -13.09 46.35
N GLN A 214 -5.90 -13.24 47.61
CA GLN A 214 -5.55 -14.39 48.46
C GLN A 214 -6.76 -15.32 48.60
N MET A 215 -6.57 -16.63 48.35
CA MET A 215 -7.60 -17.66 48.48
C MET A 215 -7.38 -18.45 49.77
N ALA A 216 -8.41 -18.55 50.62
CA ALA A 216 -8.45 -19.47 51.74
C ALA A 216 -9.39 -20.64 51.36
N VAL A 217 -8.84 -21.86 51.27
CA VAL A 217 -9.61 -23.07 50.95
C VAL A 217 -9.91 -23.80 52.24
N ASP A 218 -11.19 -23.89 52.61
CA ASP A 218 -11.61 -24.70 53.76
C ASP A 218 -11.86 -26.14 53.33
N LEU A 219 -11.15 -27.09 53.95
CA LEU A 219 -11.22 -28.52 53.63
C LEU A 219 -12.16 -29.23 54.60
N SER A 220 -13.43 -28.81 54.66
CA SER A 220 -14.46 -29.58 55.34
C SER A 220 -14.87 -30.77 54.47
N LYS A 221 -14.15 -31.89 54.60
CA LYS A 221 -14.56 -33.22 54.11
C LYS A 221 -15.87 -33.63 54.80
N GLU A 222 -16.98 -33.67 54.06
CA GLU A 222 -18.11 -34.52 54.47
C GLU A 222 -17.78 -35.98 54.15
N SER A 223 -17.27 -36.69 55.16
CA SER A 223 -17.36 -38.14 55.23
C SER A 223 -18.79 -38.54 55.59
N ARG A 224 -19.49 -39.23 54.69
CA ARG A 224 -20.60 -40.12 55.05
C ARG A 224 -20.50 -41.42 54.27
N ASP A 225 -19.69 -42.34 54.81
CA ASP A 225 -20.00 -43.76 54.74
C ASP A 225 -21.13 -44.07 55.72
N LYS A 226 -22.11 -44.88 55.29
CA LYS A 226 -22.51 -46.14 55.93
C LYS A 226 -23.73 -46.77 55.25
N ASP A 227 -23.45 -47.90 54.60
CA ASP A 227 -24.09 -49.22 54.76
C ASP A 227 -25.57 -49.37 55.16
N GLY A 228 -26.25 -50.21 54.37
CA GLY A 228 -27.06 -51.31 54.90
C GLY A 228 -28.57 -51.22 54.65
N LYS A 229 -29.09 -51.87 53.60
CA LYS A 229 -29.56 -53.27 53.61
C LYS A 229 -30.18 -53.63 52.26
#